data_AF-A0A2A5A462-F1
#
_entry.id   AF-A0A2A5A462-F1
#
_cell.length_a   1.000
_cell.length_b   1.000
_cell.length_c   1.000
_cell.angle_alpha   90.00
_cell.angle_beta   90.00
_cell.angle_gamma   90.00
#
_symmetry.space_group_name_H-M   'P 1'
#
loop_
_entity.id
_entity.type
_entity.pdbx_description
1 polymer ?
#
loop_
_entity_poly.entity_id
_entity_poly.type
_entity_poly.pdbx_seq_one_letter_code
_entity_poly.pdbx_strand_id
1 'polypeptide(L)'
;SSTVAEMSVIVALIVELAKQVPVGVDVLRNDAQSALAIAAATGGRFIRVNVHTSAMLTDQGWISGRAHETLRQRKLIDAGSISIAADVGVKHAARSNDYDAGNAAIETVDRGLADAVIVTGKSTGDPLDLDELQQVRKAVATTPLLAGSGVDEDNIIQTMEFADAVIVGTSLKIDGDVEQPVDVARVRSLVARVRG
;
A
#
# COMPACT_ATOMS: atom_id res chain seq x y z
N SER A 1 11.13 13.82 -14.63
CA SER A 1 11.79 12.50 -14.76
C SER A 1 11.07 11.71 -15.85
N SER A 2 11.76 10.86 -16.62
CA SER A 2 11.13 9.97 -17.62
C SER A 2 10.11 9.04 -16.97
N THR A 3 10.42 8.48 -15.79
CA THR A 3 9.50 7.64 -15.01
C THR A 3 8.15 8.30 -14.77
N VAL A 4 8.14 9.57 -14.34
CA VAL A 4 6.88 10.29 -14.06
C VAL A 4 6.09 10.52 -15.34
N ALA A 5 6.76 10.87 -16.45
CA ALA A 5 6.09 11.07 -17.73
C ALA A 5 5.49 9.77 -18.27
N GLU A 6 6.26 8.69 -18.27
CA GLU A 6 5.83 7.36 -18.74
C GLU A 6 4.70 6.79 -17.87
N MET A 7 4.86 6.84 -16.54
CA MET A 7 3.81 6.41 -15.62
C MET A 7 2.54 7.25 -15.78
N SER A 8 2.63 8.55 -16.06
CA SER A 8 1.43 9.38 -16.30
C SER A 8 0.65 8.88 -17.52
N VAL A 9 1.33 8.56 -18.61
CA VAL A 9 0.68 8.03 -19.82
C VAL A 9 0.05 6.65 -19.54
N ILE A 10 0.80 5.76 -18.87
CA ILE A 10 0.33 4.40 -18.56
C ILE A 10 -0.86 4.43 -17.60
N VAL A 11 -0.78 5.21 -16.52
CA VAL A 11 -1.86 5.28 -15.51
C VAL A 11 -3.12 5.90 -16.10
N ALA A 12 -3.01 6.92 -16.97
CA ALA A 12 -4.18 7.48 -17.67
C ALA A 12 -4.92 6.41 -18.49
N LEU A 13 -4.19 5.58 -19.24
CA LEU A 13 -4.77 4.46 -19.99
C LEU A 13 -5.39 3.40 -19.07
N ILE A 14 -4.73 3.08 -17.96
CA ILE A 14 -5.26 2.11 -16.98
C ILE A 14 -6.56 2.63 -16.36
N VAL A 15 -6.63 3.92 -15.99
CA VAL A 15 -7.84 4.54 -15.44
C VAL A 15 -9.00 4.47 -16.45
N GLU A 16 -8.74 4.75 -17.73
CA GLU A 16 -9.75 4.63 -18.80
C GLU A 16 -10.27 3.19 -18.94
N LEU A 17 -9.36 2.21 -18.95
CA LEU A 17 -9.70 0.79 -19.10
C LEU A 17 -10.41 0.19 -17.87
N ALA A 18 -10.02 0.64 -16.67
CA ALA A 18 -10.57 0.16 -15.40
C ALA A 18 -12.01 0.63 -15.14
N LYS A 19 -12.48 1.66 -15.87
CA LYS A 19 -13.82 2.24 -15.79
C LYS A 19 -14.20 2.67 -14.36
N GLN A 20 -14.91 1.81 -13.64
CA GLN A 20 -15.43 2.08 -12.29
C GLN A 20 -14.52 1.56 -11.18
N VAL A 21 -13.47 0.80 -11.53
CA VAL A 21 -12.52 0.27 -10.53
C VAL A 21 -11.50 1.38 -10.18
N PRO A 22 -11.37 1.78 -8.91
CA PRO A 22 -10.40 2.78 -8.49
C PRO A 22 -8.97 2.32 -8.79
N VAL A 23 -8.14 3.24 -9.32
CA VAL A 23 -6.72 3.00 -9.60
C VAL A 23 -5.87 3.76 -8.58
N GLY A 24 -4.90 3.06 -8.00
CA GLY A 24 -3.89 3.64 -7.11
C GLY A 24 -2.53 3.76 -7.79
N VAL A 25 -1.69 4.66 -7.29
CA VAL A 25 -0.32 4.87 -7.79
C VAL A 25 0.70 4.68 -6.68
N ASP A 26 1.76 3.93 -6.96
CA ASP A 26 2.94 3.78 -6.10
C ASP A 26 4.18 4.09 -6.95
N VAL A 27 4.97 5.09 -6.54
CA VAL A 27 6.24 5.42 -7.20
C VAL A 27 7.37 5.09 -6.24
N LEU A 28 7.95 3.92 -6.45
CA LEU A 28 8.95 3.38 -5.55
C LEU A 28 10.26 4.21 -5.57
N ARG A 29 10.99 4.27 -4.45
CA ARG A 29 10.67 3.62 -3.17
C ARG A 29 9.98 4.52 -2.15
N ASN A 30 9.90 5.82 -2.39
CA ASN A 30 9.15 6.73 -1.51
C ASN A 30 8.81 8.07 -2.19
N ASP A 31 8.62 8.09 -3.51
CA ASP A 31 8.33 9.32 -4.24
C ASP A 31 6.82 9.63 -4.23
N ALA A 32 6.31 9.88 -3.01
CA ALA A 32 4.91 10.20 -2.77
C ALA A 32 4.46 11.46 -3.53
N GLN A 33 5.37 12.41 -3.76
CA GLN A 33 5.11 13.62 -4.52
C GLN A 33 4.81 13.31 -5.98
N SER A 34 5.63 12.51 -6.63
CA SER A 34 5.35 12.06 -8.00
C SER A 34 4.09 11.21 -8.08
N ALA A 35 3.90 10.27 -7.15
CA ALA A 35 2.71 9.42 -7.11
C ALA A 35 1.42 10.26 -7.03
N LEU A 36 1.42 11.29 -6.18
CA LEU A 36 0.30 12.19 -5.99
C LEU A 36 0.03 13.05 -7.23
N ALA A 37 1.08 13.58 -7.85
CA ALA A 37 0.96 14.37 -9.07
C ALA A 37 0.42 13.53 -10.25
N ILE A 38 0.90 12.29 -10.40
CA ILE A 38 0.41 11.34 -11.40
C ILE A 38 -1.07 11.06 -11.13
N ALA A 39 -1.43 10.62 -9.92
CA ALA A 39 -2.81 10.30 -9.58
C ALA A 39 -3.77 11.49 -9.83
N ALA A 40 -3.35 12.71 -9.50
CA ALA A 40 -4.14 13.91 -9.74
C ALA A 40 -4.32 14.20 -11.24
N ALA A 41 -3.26 14.06 -12.04
CA ALA A 41 -3.29 14.34 -13.47
C ALA A 41 -4.06 13.28 -14.28
N THR A 42 -4.07 12.03 -13.82
CA THR A 42 -4.60 10.89 -14.59
C THR A 42 -5.96 10.39 -14.09
N GLY A 43 -6.48 10.95 -13.00
CA GLY A 43 -7.73 10.48 -12.39
C GLY A 43 -7.57 9.22 -11.52
N GLY A 44 -6.39 9.00 -10.94
CA GLY A 44 -6.21 8.06 -9.84
C GLY A 44 -7.05 8.44 -8.61
N ARG A 45 -7.16 7.52 -7.64
CA ARG A 45 -7.99 7.70 -6.44
C ARG A 45 -7.24 7.58 -5.13
N PHE A 46 -6.08 6.95 -5.14
CA PHE A 46 -5.22 6.86 -3.98
C PHE A 46 -3.76 6.73 -4.38
N ILE A 47 -2.87 6.98 -3.44
CA ILE A 47 -1.46 6.64 -3.56
C ILE A 47 -1.05 5.68 -2.46
N ARG A 48 -0.03 4.88 -2.73
CA ARG A 48 0.69 4.14 -1.70
C ARG A 48 1.99 4.87 -1.37
N VAL A 49 2.33 4.95 -0.08
CA VAL A 49 3.58 5.54 0.39
C VAL A 49 4.27 4.56 1.32
N ASN A 50 5.47 4.10 0.96
CA ASN A 50 6.17 3.10 1.76
C ASN A 50 6.61 3.67 3.11
N VAL A 51 7.32 4.80 3.13
CA VAL A 51 7.76 5.46 4.36
C VAL A 51 7.07 6.82 4.45
N HIS A 52 5.87 6.89 4.99
CA HIS A 52 5.17 8.18 5.11
C HIS A 52 5.65 8.98 6.34
N THR A 53 5.86 8.28 7.46
CA THR A 53 6.35 8.82 8.73
C THR A 53 7.63 8.09 9.17
N SER A 54 8.31 8.62 10.19
CA SER A 54 9.57 8.08 10.73
C SER A 54 10.70 8.03 9.69
N ALA A 55 11.72 7.20 9.91
CA ALA A 55 12.77 6.88 8.96
C ALA A 55 13.09 5.39 9.02
N MET A 56 13.46 4.82 7.89
CA MET A 56 13.74 3.41 7.72
C MET A 56 15.10 3.22 7.08
N LEU A 57 15.91 2.30 7.61
CA LEU A 57 17.16 1.88 6.97
C LEU A 57 16.83 0.71 6.03
N THR A 58 17.05 0.90 4.74
CA THR A 58 16.75 -0.07 3.68
C THR A 58 18.03 -0.52 2.96
N ASP A 59 17.91 -1.44 2.01
CA ASP A 59 18.97 -1.79 1.05
C ASP A 59 19.41 -0.61 0.17
N GLN A 60 18.61 0.46 0.09
CA GLN A 60 18.94 1.71 -0.61
C GLN A 60 19.42 2.82 0.35
N GLY A 61 19.72 2.48 1.60
CA GLY A 61 20.11 3.42 2.65
C GLY A 61 18.91 3.99 3.41
N TRP A 62 19.12 5.15 4.03
CA TRP A 62 18.10 5.83 4.84
C TRP A 62 17.01 6.44 3.95
N ILE A 63 15.77 6.04 4.21
CA ILE A 63 14.58 6.66 3.64
C ILE A 63 13.82 7.34 4.77
N SER A 64 13.67 8.65 4.68
CA SER A 64 12.91 9.44 5.66
C SER A 64 11.49 9.68 5.18
N GLY A 65 10.54 9.53 6.09
CA GLY A 65 9.15 9.89 5.88
C GLY A 65 8.97 11.39 5.81
N ARG A 66 8.29 11.85 4.76
CA ARG A 66 8.08 13.26 4.45
C ARG A 66 6.59 13.58 4.35
N ALA A 67 5.78 13.02 5.26
CA ALA A 67 4.33 13.24 5.30
C ALA A 67 3.93 14.71 5.17
N HIS A 68 4.63 15.62 5.88
CA HIS A 68 4.37 17.05 5.83
C HIS A 68 4.51 17.64 4.41
N GLU A 69 5.44 17.15 3.60
CA GLU A 69 5.60 17.59 2.21
C GLU A 69 4.53 16.99 1.31
N THR A 70 4.21 15.70 1.49
CA THR A 70 3.12 15.03 0.77
C THR A 70 1.79 15.75 1.00
N LEU A 71 1.46 16.08 2.25
CA LEU A 71 0.23 16.80 2.62
C LEU A 71 0.21 18.23 2.08
N ARG A 72 1.35 18.94 2.14
CA ARG A 72 1.44 20.29 1.58
C ARG A 72 1.26 20.28 0.08
N GLN A 73 1.83 19.31 -0.62
CA GLN A 73 1.64 19.14 -2.05
C GLN A 73 0.19 18.76 -2.38
N ARG A 74 -0.43 17.84 -1.62
CA ARG A 74 -1.84 17.46 -1.79
C ARG A 74 -2.75 18.67 -1.80
N LYS A 75 -2.52 19.59 -0.86
CA LYS A 75 -3.23 20.86 -0.80
C LYS A 75 -2.88 21.79 -1.97
N LEU A 76 -1.60 21.88 -2.33
CA LEU A 76 -1.11 22.79 -3.37
C LEU A 76 -1.70 22.47 -4.76
N ILE A 77 -1.86 21.18 -5.08
CA ILE A 77 -2.37 20.72 -6.39
C ILE A 77 -3.87 20.39 -6.36
N ASP A 78 -4.59 20.79 -5.31
CA ASP A 78 -6.02 20.50 -5.09
C ASP A 78 -6.39 19.00 -5.18
N ALA A 79 -5.49 18.13 -4.71
CA ALA A 79 -5.67 16.68 -4.71
C ALA A 79 -6.28 16.15 -3.40
N GLY A 80 -7.14 16.94 -2.74
CA GLY A 80 -7.75 16.57 -1.46
C GLY A 80 -8.62 15.31 -1.49
N SER A 81 -9.08 14.92 -2.69
CA SER A 81 -9.86 13.70 -2.93
C SER A 81 -9.01 12.44 -3.13
N ILE A 82 -7.68 12.56 -3.21
CA ILE A 82 -6.77 11.43 -3.38
C ILE A 82 -6.33 10.94 -2.00
N SER A 83 -6.71 9.70 -1.68
CA SER A 83 -6.37 9.07 -0.40
C SER A 83 -4.89 8.68 -0.34
N ILE A 84 -4.29 8.79 0.84
CA ILE A 84 -2.92 8.37 1.13
C ILE A 84 -2.98 7.07 1.95
N ALA A 85 -2.61 5.95 1.33
CA ALA A 85 -2.41 4.68 2.01
C ALA A 85 -0.93 4.50 2.36
N ALA A 86 -0.59 4.48 3.64
CA ALA A 86 0.80 4.45 4.10
C ALA A 86 1.18 3.10 4.71
N ASP A 87 2.35 2.56 4.35
CA ASP A 87 2.82 1.31 4.95
C ASP A 87 3.24 1.52 6.41
N VAL A 88 2.93 0.55 7.25
CA VAL A 88 3.39 0.41 8.64
C VAL A 88 4.44 -0.69 8.67
N GLY A 89 5.65 -0.38 9.16
CA GLY A 89 6.72 -1.37 9.27
C GLY A 89 7.34 -1.81 7.95
N VAL A 90 7.33 -0.94 6.95
CA VAL A 90 7.91 -1.05 5.60
C VAL A 90 8.73 -2.31 5.32
N LYS A 91 8.26 -3.11 4.36
CA LYS A 91 8.95 -4.29 3.82
C LYS A 91 10.40 -3.97 3.40
N HIS A 92 11.32 -4.91 3.63
CA HIS A 92 12.76 -4.77 3.31
C HIS A 92 13.45 -3.59 4.01
N ALA A 93 13.00 -3.22 5.21
CA ALA A 93 13.65 -2.24 6.07
C ALA A 93 14.07 -2.85 7.41
N ALA A 94 15.23 -2.45 7.91
CA ALA A 94 15.63 -2.72 9.28
C ALA A 94 14.74 -1.92 10.23
N ARG A 95 14.19 -2.61 11.22
CA ARG A 95 13.37 -2.02 12.29
C ARG A 95 14.19 -1.94 13.57
N SER A 96 13.84 -0.99 14.45
CA SER A 96 14.46 -0.90 15.77
C SER A 96 14.05 -2.09 16.65
N ASN A 97 14.86 -2.40 17.67
CA ASN A 97 14.57 -3.52 18.58
C ASN A 97 13.30 -3.30 19.42
N ASP A 98 12.87 -2.05 19.57
CA ASP A 98 11.68 -1.59 20.27
C ASP A 98 10.52 -1.25 19.32
N TYR A 99 10.57 -1.73 18.07
CA TYR A 99 9.51 -1.48 17.10
C TYR A 99 8.16 -2.03 17.58
N ASP A 100 7.18 -1.14 17.67
CA ASP A 100 5.79 -1.45 18.00
C ASP A 100 4.90 -1.06 16.82
N ALA A 101 4.23 -2.05 16.21
CA ALA A 101 3.41 -1.83 15.02
C ALA A 101 2.19 -0.94 15.31
N GLY A 102 1.60 -1.05 16.50
CA GLY A 102 0.47 -0.25 16.92
C GLY A 102 0.81 1.24 17.05
N ASN A 103 1.90 1.56 17.76
CA ASN A 103 2.40 2.92 17.89
C ASN A 103 2.83 3.49 16.52
N ALA A 104 3.51 2.69 15.69
CA ALA A 104 3.85 3.12 14.34
C ALA A 104 2.61 3.46 13.50
N ALA A 105 1.52 2.69 13.64
CA ALA A 105 0.25 2.99 12.99
C ALA A 105 -0.40 4.27 13.52
N ILE A 106 -0.45 4.47 14.84
CA ILE A 106 -0.96 5.69 15.47
C ILE A 106 -0.21 6.92 14.94
N GLU A 107 1.12 6.89 14.93
CA GLU A 107 1.93 8.00 14.43
C GLU A 107 1.67 8.27 12.93
N THR A 108 1.48 7.21 12.15
CA THR A 108 1.19 7.29 10.70
C THR A 108 -0.18 7.92 10.43
N VAL A 109 -1.18 7.62 11.25
CA VAL A 109 -2.53 8.18 11.14
C VAL A 109 -2.59 9.58 11.74
N ASP A 110 -2.24 9.75 13.00
CA ASP A 110 -2.49 10.99 13.75
C ASP A 110 -1.55 12.12 13.35
N ARG A 111 -0.26 11.81 13.14
CA ARG A 111 0.73 12.82 12.71
C ARG A 111 0.93 12.83 11.21
N GLY A 112 0.91 11.66 10.59
CA GLY A 112 1.07 11.51 9.15
C GLY A 112 -0.19 11.88 8.36
N LEU A 113 -1.37 11.92 9.01
CA LEU A 113 -2.68 12.11 8.36
C LEU A 113 -2.88 11.15 7.18
N ALA A 114 -2.44 9.90 7.33
CA ALA A 114 -2.73 8.85 6.38
C ALA A 114 -4.23 8.52 6.41
N ASP A 115 -4.83 8.39 5.24
CA ASP A 115 -6.25 8.04 5.10
C ASP A 115 -6.49 6.53 5.27
N ALA A 116 -5.43 5.73 5.09
CA ALA A 116 -5.40 4.30 5.33
C ALA A 116 -3.98 3.85 5.74
N VAL A 117 -3.89 2.72 6.43
CA VAL A 117 -2.62 2.08 6.76
C VAL A 117 -2.51 0.72 6.09
N ILE A 118 -1.29 0.33 5.70
CA ILE A 118 -1.00 -0.96 5.06
C ILE A 118 -0.01 -1.71 5.94
N VAL A 119 -0.36 -2.92 6.40
CA VAL A 119 0.60 -3.83 7.04
C VAL A 119 1.10 -4.81 5.99
N THR A 120 2.42 -4.98 5.91
CA THR A 120 3.04 -5.90 4.96
C THR A 120 3.92 -6.94 5.60
N GLY A 121 4.03 -8.12 4.99
CA GLY A 121 5.04 -9.12 5.35
C GLY A 121 6.47 -8.55 5.31
N LYS A 122 7.39 -9.17 6.07
CA LYS A 122 8.77 -8.66 6.31
C LYS A 122 9.62 -8.61 5.04
N SER A 123 9.52 -9.65 4.20
CA SER A 123 10.22 -9.76 2.91
C SER A 123 9.29 -10.31 1.82
N THR A 124 9.75 -10.33 0.55
CA THR A 124 8.96 -10.88 -0.56
C THR A 124 8.86 -12.38 -0.45
N GLY A 125 7.64 -12.91 -0.43
CA GLY A 125 7.37 -14.34 -0.25
C GLY A 125 7.12 -14.75 1.20
N ASP A 126 7.43 -13.87 2.18
CA ASP A 126 7.07 -14.13 3.57
C ASP A 126 5.55 -13.98 3.77
N PRO A 127 4.93 -14.83 4.62
CA PRO A 127 3.54 -14.66 4.99
C PRO A 127 3.35 -13.32 5.72
N LEU A 128 2.13 -12.79 5.61
CA LEU A 128 1.71 -11.65 6.41
C LEU A 128 1.84 -11.96 7.91
N ASP A 129 2.39 -11.02 8.68
CA ASP A 129 2.47 -11.14 10.13
C ASP A 129 1.10 -10.77 10.73
N LEU A 130 0.27 -11.79 11.00
CA LEU A 130 -1.09 -11.61 11.55
C LEU A 130 -1.08 -10.97 12.94
N ASP A 131 -0.01 -11.16 13.72
CA ASP A 131 0.12 -10.53 15.03
C ASP A 131 0.32 -9.01 14.87
N GLU A 132 1.17 -8.58 13.93
CA GLU A 132 1.31 -7.15 13.60
C GLU A 132 -0.01 -6.58 13.06
N LEU A 133 -0.70 -7.30 12.17
CA LEU A 133 -2.00 -6.86 11.65
C LEU A 133 -3.02 -6.66 12.77
N GLN A 134 -3.08 -7.58 13.73
CA GLN A 134 -3.98 -7.50 14.88
C GLN A 134 -3.59 -6.33 15.81
N GLN A 135 -2.31 -6.12 16.07
CA GLN A 135 -1.82 -4.98 16.85
C GLN A 135 -2.23 -3.64 16.21
N VAL A 136 -2.03 -3.51 14.89
CA VAL A 136 -2.41 -2.31 14.15
C VAL A 136 -3.92 -2.10 14.19
N ARG A 137 -4.73 -3.14 13.95
CA ARG A 137 -6.19 -3.05 14.05
C ARG A 137 -6.63 -2.55 15.43
N LYS A 138 -6.04 -3.07 16.52
CA LYS A 138 -6.35 -2.60 17.89
C LYS A 138 -6.00 -1.13 18.10
N ALA A 139 -4.86 -0.68 17.55
CA ALA A 139 -4.36 0.67 17.73
C ALA A 139 -5.15 1.72 16.94
N VAL A 140 -5.56 1.41 15.71
CA VAL A 140 -6.28 2.33 14.80
C VAL A 140 -7.63 1.75 14.36
N ALA A 141 -8.50 1.46 15.33
CA ALA A 141 -9.73 0.69 15.16
C ALA A 141 -10.66 1.16 14.02
N THR A 142 -10.74 2.47 13.76
CA THR A 142 -11.64 3.06 12.75
C THR A 142 -10.95 3.45 11.45
N THR A 143 -9.62 3.33 11.38
CA THR A 143 -8.87 3.66 10.15
C THR A 143 -8.92 2.47 9.19
N PRO A 144 -9.13 2.70 7.89
CA PRO A 144 -8.99 1.65 6.89
C PRO A 144 -7.62 0.97 6.99
N LEU A 145 -7.63 -0.35 7.19
CA LEU A 145 -6.43 -1.18 7.27
C LEU A 145 -6.39 -2.14 6.11
N LEU A 146 -5.30 -2.09 5.36
CA LEU A 146 -5.04 -3.00 4.27
C LEU A 146 -3.94 -3.98 4.69
N ALA A 147 -4.09 -5.24 4.28
CA ALA A 147 -2.97 -6.16 4.31
C ALA A 147 -2.31 -6.23 2.93
N GLY A 148 -1.01 -5.94 2.85
CA GLY A 148 -0.27 -5.95 1.58
C GLY A 148 0.84 -6.99 1.55
N SER A 149 1.02 -7.67 0.41
CA SER A 149 2.03 -8.73 0.24
C SER A 149 1.81 -9.96 1.14
N GLY A 150 2.11 -11.15 0.61
CA GLY A 150 2.04 -12.39 1.39
C GLY A 150 0.63 -12.91 1.65
N VAL A 151 -0.40 -12.34 1.00
CA VAL A 151 -1.78 -12.84 1.04
C VAL A 151 -2.02 -13.82 -0.11
N ASP A 152 -2.69 -14.94 0.18
CA ASP A 152 -3.06 -15.98 -0.77
C ASP A 152 -4.38 -16.65 -0.36
N GLU A 153 -4.77 -17.71 -1.06
CA GLU A 153 -6.00 -18.44 -0.78
C GLU A 153 -6.04 -19.12 0.60
N ASP A 154 -4.88 -19.45 1.15
CA ASP A 154 -4.76 -20.21 2.39
C ASP A 154 -4.91 -19.29 3.61
N ASN A 155 -4.45 -18.04 3.51
CA ASN A 155 -4.49 -17.09 4.62
C ASN A 155 -5.51 -15.94 4.46
N ILE A 156 -6.21 -15.81 3.32
CA ILE A 156 -7.12 -14.69 3.07
C ILE A 156 -8.24 -14.57 4.11
N ILE A 157 -8.84 -15.68 4.54
CA ILE A 157 -9.94 -15.65 5.50
C ILE A 157 -9.49 -15.08 6.84
N GLN A 158 -8.37 -15.60 7.36
CA GLN A 158 -7.77 -15.12 8.61
C GLN A 158 -7.30 -13.66 8.50
N THR A 159 -6.77 -13.26 7.34
CA THR A 159 -6.35 -11.88 7.09
C THR A 159 -7.54 -10.91 7.15
N MET A 160 -8.66 -11.27 6.53
CA MET A 160 -9.88 -10.46 6.49
C MET A 160 -10.61 -10.37 7.84
N GLU A 161 -10.22 -11.15 8.87
CA GLU A 161 -10.73 -10.94 10.24
C GLU A 161 -10.27 -9.61 10.84
N PHE A 162 -9.15 -9.05 10.35
CA PHE A 162 -8.56 -7.81 10.88
C PHE A 162 -8.42 -6.70 9.83
N ALA A 163 -8.28 -7.04 8.55
CA ALA A 163 -8.12 -6.09 7.45
C ALA A 163 -9.45 -5.75 6.76
N ASP A 164 -9.58 -4.54 6.25
CA ASP A 164 -10.72 -4.09 5.44
C ASP A 164 -10.53 -4.41 3.96
N ALA A 165 -9.29 -4.53 3.50
CA ALA A 165 -8.94 -4.90 2.14
C ALA A 165 -7.54 -5.52 2.05
N VAL A 166 -7.23 -6.12 0.90
CA VAL A 166 -5.94 -6.79 0.65
C VAL A 166 -5.31 -6.34 -0.67
N ILE A 167 -3.99 -6.21 -0.69
CA ILE A 167 -3.19 -5.98 -1.90
C ILE A 167 -2.45 -7.27 -2.23
N VAL A 168 -2.92 -7.93 -3.29
CA VAL A 168 -2.44 -9.25 -3.70
C VAL A 168 -1.78 -9.18 -5.08
N GLY A 169 -0.59 -9.75 -5.20
CA GLY A 169 0.21 -9.72 -6.42
C GLY A 169 0.59 -11.12 -6.88
N THR A 170 1.76 -11.59 -6.44
CA THR A 170 2.39 -12.83 -6.90
C THR A 170 1.49 -14.07 -6.87
N SER A 171 0.70 -14.28 -5.81
CA SER A 171 -0.20 -15.43 -5.69
C SER A 171 -1.29 -15.48 -6.76
N LEU A 172 -1.64 -14.34 -7.37
CA LEU A 172 -2.63 -14.24 -8.45
C LEU A 172 -2.04 -14.47 -9.84
N LYS A 173 -0.73 -14.63 -9.99
CA LYS A 173 -0.08 -14.84 -11.29
C LYS A 173 0.08 -16.33 -11.57
N ILE A 174 0.18 -16.69 -12.86
CA ILE A 174 0.35 -18.09 -13.28
C ILE A 174 1.54 -18.69 -12.53
N ASP A 175 1.33 -19.87 -11.94
CA ASP A 175 2.31 -20.61 -11.12
C ASP A 175 2.90 -19.84 -9.93
N GLY A 176 2.31 -18.69 -9.55
CA GLY A 176 2.88 -17.84 -8.50
C GLY A 176 4.17 -17.12 -8.92
N ASP A 177 4.42 -16.95 -10.21
CA ASP A 177 5.62 -16.30 -10.73
C ASP A 177 5.36 -14.80 -11.00
N VAL A 178 6.27 -13.94 -10.50
CA VAL A 178 6.19 -12.49 -10.66
C VAL A 178 6.35 -12.02 -12.13
N GLU A 179 6.95 -12.85 -12.98
CA GLU A 179 7.13 -12.54 -14.39
C GLU A 179 5.93 -12.97 -15.26
N GLN A 180 5.03 -13.81 -14.72
CA GLN A 180 3.88 -14.34 -15.47
C GLN A 180 2.65 -13.42 -15.42
N PRO A 181 1.72 -13.48 -16.39
CA PRO A 181 0.50 -12.69 -16.31
C PRO A 181 -0.39 -13.11 -15.13
N VAL A 182 -1.33 -12.23 -14.75
CA VAL A 182 -2.36 -12.54 -13.76
C VAL A 182 -3.29 -13.63 -14.30
N ASP A 183 -3.56 -14.64 -13.49
CA ASP A 183 -4.49 -15.73 -13.77
C ASP A 183 -5.89 -15.39 -13.24
N VAL A 184 -6.84 -15.22 -14.18
CA VAL A 184 -8.24 -14.91 -13.86
C VAL A 184 -8.90 -15.97 -12.98
N ALA A 185 -8.53 -17.25 -13.14
CA ALA A 185 -9.09 -18.33 -12.32
C ALA A 185 -8.66 -18.18 -10.85
N ARG A 186 -7.39 -17.86 -10.61
CA ARG A 186 -6.86 -17.60 -9.26
C ARG A 186 -7.52 -16.37 -8.62
N VAL A 187 -7.69 -15.28 -9.39
CA VAL A 187 -8.43 -14.09 -8.92
C VAL A 187 -9.85 -14.45 -8.48
N ARG A 188 -10.58 -15.20 -9.31
CA ARG A 188 -11.95 -15.62 -8.99
C ARG A 188 -12.01 -16.52 -7.76
N SER A 189 -11.08 -17.46 -7.64
CA SER A 189 -10.99 -18.37 -6.50
C SER A 189 -10.76 -17.61 -5.19
N LEU A 190 -9.77 -16.70 -5.15
CA LEU A 190 -9.51 -15.86 -3.99
C LEU A 190 -10.73 -15.00 -3.59
N VAL A 191 -11.38 -14.36 -4.57
CA VAL A 191 -12.55 -13.51 -4.32
C VAL A 191 -13.75 -14.33 -3.83
N ALA A 192 -13.94 -15.54 -4.35
CA ALA A 192 -15.02 -16.44 -3.91
C ALA A 192 -14.86 -16.82 -2.43
N ARG A 193 -13.63 -17.08 -1.97
CA ARG A 193 -13.36 -17.37 -0.55
C ARG A 193 -13.80 -16.22 0.36
N VAL A 194 -13.56 -14.96 -0.04
CA VAL A 194 -13.92 -13.78 0.77
C VAL A 194 -15.42 -13.49 0.77
N ARG A 195 -16.10 -13.75 -0.36
CA ARG A 195 -17.51 -13.39 -0.52
C ARG A 195 -18.50 -14.41 0.03
N GLY A 196 -18.06 -15.65 0.26
CA GLY A 196 -18.94 -16.76 0.66
C GLY A 196 -19.73 -17.33 -0.50
#